data_AF-A0AA39FF85-F1
#
_entry.id   AF-A0AA39FF85-F1
#
_cell.length_a   1.000
_cell.length_b   1.000
_cell.length_c   1.000
_cell.angle_alpha   90.00
_cell.angle_beta   90.00
_cell.angle_gamma   90.00
#
_symmetry.space_group_name_H-M   'P 1'
#
loop_
_entity.id
_entity.type
_entity.pdbx_description
1 polymer ?
#
loop_
_entity_poly.entity_id
_entity_poly.type
_entity_poly.pdbx_seq_one_letter_code
_entity_poly.pdbx_strand_id
1 'polypeptide(L)'
;MRNNTNILGTIPEPTKRSKSDMKYCTTMNRWFLIPIGIWPIDSDAKIFEKIFSKTRIVISYLLILFLLVPCALHTFINEKNPRLKMKMIGPLSFCLMAISKYCFLVRRKNEIRKCFDHVFIDWRRVTFPIDREIMLANAKLGRFIASVCAVFMYGGGFFYHTIMPISAGSYITPSNITVRPLTYPVYDPLFPAKNSPSYEIVFVTQWCSGFVMYSITIGTCSLAGVFVLHACGQLTIVMNRLENFVKSSKKSSNDMFENRLAEIVELHLRTLGFILRIEGILNEEFERAETIATVTYCVLLVSFTFNIFIFCYIGETLTQQGKKVGSTAYMIEWYKLPGKDARGLILLLAMTNYPCSITAGKMAELSYSSFCGVLKTAMGYLNLLRTVVL
;
A
#
# COMPACT_ATOMS: atom_id res chain seq x y z
N MET A 1 41.44 -44.20 15.90
CA MET A 1 41.82 -42.81 15.59
C MET A 1 40.79 -42.26 14.62
N ARG A 2 40.11 -41.17 15.00
CA ARG A 2 39.03 -40.51 14.25
C ARG A 2 39.60 -39.81 13.02
N ASN A 3 39.12 -40.16 11.83
CA ASN A 3 39.16 -39.27 10.66
C ASN A 3 37.77 -38.63 10.53
N ASN A 4 37.65 -37.40 11.05
CA ASN A 4 36.53 -36.51 10.78
C ASN A 4 36.96 -35.53 9.68
N THR A 5 36.79 -35.93 8.44
CA THR A 5 36.78 -35.03 7.28
C THR A 5 35.38 -35.05 6.68
N ASN A 6 34.42 -34.49 7.42
CA ASN A 6 33.10 -34.08 6.93
C ASN A 6 32.99 -32.57 7.12
N ILE A 7 33.59 -31.80 6.22
CA ILE A 7 33.44 -30.33 6.14
C ILE A 7 32.10 -29.96 5.44
N LEU A 8 31.27 -30.95 5.09
CA LEU A 8 29.82 -30.77 5.10
C LEU A 8 29.28 -31.36 6.40
N GLY A 9 29.08 -30.49 7.39
CA GLY A 9 28.29 -30.84 8.55
C GLY A 9 26.90 -31.29 8.09
N THR A 10 26.58 -32.55 8.36
CA THR A 10 25.22 -33.08 8.27
C THR A 10 24.26 -32.07 8.90
N ILE A 11 23.21 -31.67 8.18
CA ILE A 11 22.20 -30.76 8.73
C ILE A 11 21.64 -31.47 9.97
N PRO A 12 21.82 -30.91 11.18
CA PRO A 12 21.40 -31.61 12.38
C PRO A 12 19.88 -31.79 12.36
N GLU A 13 19.42 -33.00 12.74
CA GLU A 13 18.01 -33.29 12.89
C GLU A 13 17.39 -32.31 13.90
N PRO A 14 16.22 -31.73 13.59
CA PRO A 14 15.62 -30.70 14.43
C PRO A 14 15.23 -31.26 15.81
N THR A 15 15.89 -30.76 16.85
CA THR A 15 15.54 -31.05 18.25
C THR A 15 14.13 -30.54 18.58
N LYS A 16 13.48 -31.12 19.60
CA LYS A 16 12.14 -30.65 20.07
C LYS A 16 12.15 -29.15 20.40
N ARG A 17 13.26 -28.66 20.95
CA ARG A 17 13.50 -27.24 21.26
C ARG A 17 13.58 -26.39 19.99
N SER A 18 14.42 -26.78 19.03
CA SER A 18 14.57 -26.09 17.75
C SER A 18 13.23 -26.01 16.98
N LYS A 19 12.44 -27.10 16.97
CA LYS A 19 11.09 -27.11 16.38
C LYS A 19 10.16 -26.07 17.02
N SER A 20 10.21 -25.93 18.35
CA SER A 20 9.42 -24.93 19.08
C SER A 20 9.83 -23.51 18.71
N ASP A 21 11.13 -23.23 18.63
CA ASP A 21 11.65 -21.91 18.31
C ASP A 21 11.34 -21.51 16.85
N MET A 22 11.51 -22.45 15.91
CA MET A 22 11.10 -22.28 14.50
C MET A 22 9.60 -21.97 14.38
N LYS A 23 8.76 -22.69 15.13
CA LYS A 23 7.31 -22.45 15.17
C LYS A 23 7.02 -21.07 15.75
N TYR A 24 7.64 -20.70 16.86
CA TYR A 24 7.47 -19.40 17.50
C TYR A 24 7.79 -18.24 16.54
N CYS A 25 8.96 -18.30 15.89
CA CYS A 25 9.42 -17.29 14.93
C CYS A 25 8.45 -17.13 13.74
N THR A 26 7.89 -18.23 13.24
CA THR A 26 7.08 -18.22 12.02
C THR A 26 5.58 -18.20 12.23
N THR A 27 5.09 -18.26 13.47
CA THR A 27 3.64 -18.35 13.75
C THR A 27 2.87 -17.22 13.10
N MET A 28 3.26 -15.95 13.27
CA MET A 28 2.53 -14.83 12.67
C MET A 28 2.53 -14.88 11.14
N ASN A 29 3.67 -15.19 10.52
CA ASN A 29 3.74 -15.35 9.06
C ASN A 29 2.80 -16.46 8.57
N ARG A 30 2.65 -17.56 9.32
CA ARG A 30 1.68 -18.62 8.98
C ARG A 30 0.25 -18.08 8.99
N TRP A 31 -0.14 -17.30 9.99
CA TRP A 31 -1.49 -16.75 10.09
C TRP A 31 -1.85 -15.85 8.90
N PHE A 32 -0.88 -15.09 8.36
CA PHE A 32 -1.12 -14.19 7.23
C PHE A 32 -0.96 -14.87 5.88
N LEU A 33 0.02 -15.75 5.71
CA LEU A 33 0.37 -16.34 4.42
C LEU A 33 -0.38 -17.64 4.10
N ILE A 34 -0.88 -18.38 5.10
CA ILE A 34 -1.67 -19.60 4.86
C ILE A 34 -3.01 -19.28 4.20
N PRO A 35 -3.83 -18.32 4.70
CA PRO A 35 -5.14 -18.02 4.11
C PRO A 35 -5.05 -17.60 2.64
N ILE A 36 -4.01 -16.86 2.28
CA ILE A 36 -3.75 -16.41 0.91
C ILE A 36 -2.94 -17.42 0.06
N GLY A 37 -2.65 -18.62 0.59
CA GLY A 37 -1.99 -19.69 -0.16
C GLY A 37 -0.50 -19.50 -0.48
N ILE A 38 0.16 -18.52 0.14
CA ILE A 38 1.58 -18.18 -0.12
C ILE A 38 2.54 -18.96 0.78
N TRP A 39 2.12 -19.37 1.98
CA TRP A 39 2.98 -20.08 2.93
C TRP A 39 3.74 -21.25 2.27
N PRO A 40 5.07 -21.38 2.47
CA PRO A 40 5.86 -22.44 1.86
C PRO A 40 5.38 -23.82 2.32
N ILE A 41 5.24 -24.71 1.34
CA ILE A 41 4.85 -26.10 1.55
C ILE A 41 6.06 -26.98 1.26
N ASP A 42 6.28 -27.98 2.10
CA ASP A 42 7.38 -28.92 1.96
C ASP A 42 7.31 -29.68 0.62
N SER A 43 8.47 -30.05 0.07
CA SER A 43 8.55 -30.76 -1.21
C SER A 43 7.81 -32.10 -1.16
N ASP A 44 7.87 -32.74 0.01
CA ASP A 44 7.29 -34.07 0.28
C ASP A 44 5.83 -33.98 0.76
N ALA A 45 5.25 -32.78 0.78
CA ALA A 45 3.85 -32.60 1.17
C ALA A 45 2.91 -33.33 0.22
N LYS A 46 1.80 -33.82 0.79
CA LYS A 46 0.76 -34.55 0.05
C LYS A 46 0.22 -33.70 -1.10
N ILE A 47 -0.11 -34.36 -2.22
CA ILE A 47 -0.66 -33.72 -3.42
C ILE A 47 -1.87 -32.83 -3.08
N PHE A 48 -2.73 -33.28 -2.16
CA PHE A 48 -3.89 -32.53 -1.70
C PHE A 48 -3.53 -31.16 -1.09
N GLU A 49 -2.45 -31.06 -0.32
CA GLU A 49 -2.02 -29.78 0.28
C GLU A 49 -1.53 -28.79 -0.79
N LYS A 50 -0.82 -29.30 -1.81
CA LYS A 50 -0.37 -28.52 -2.96
C LYS A 50 -1.55 -28.00 -3.77
N ILE A 51 -2.58 -28.85 -4.01
CA ILE A 51 -3.82 -28.47 -4.67
C ILE A 51 -4.53 -27.39 -3.85
N PHE A 52 -4.75 -27.63 -2.55
CA PHE A 52 -5.46 -26.69 -1.68
C PHE A 52 -4.77 -25.31 -1.64
N SER A 53 -3.43 -25.27 -1.67
CA SER A 53 -2.67 -24.02 -1.77
C SER A 53 -2.88 -23.30 -3.10
N LYS A 54 -2.88 -24.01 -4.23
CA LYS A 54 -3.18 -23.42 -5.55
C LYS A 54 -4.62 -22.91 -5.60
N THR A 55 -5.57 -23.65 -5.04
CA THR A 55 -6.98 -23.22 -4.97
C THR A 55 -7.14 -21.94 -4.15
N ARG A 56 -6.48 -21.81 -3.00
CA ARG A 56 -6.47 -20.57 -2.22
C ARG A 56 -5.91 -19.39 -3.02
N ILE A 57 -4.87 -19.63 -3.83
CA ILE A 57 -4.32 -18.58 -4.69
C ILE A 57 -5.34 -18.07 -5.71
N VAL A 58 -6.02 -19.00 -6.40
CA VAL A 58 -7.07 -18.65 -7.36
C VAL A 58 -8.20 -17.89 -6.68
N ILE A 59 -8.67 -18.35 -5.52
CA ILE A 59 -9.73 -17.68 -4.74
C ILE A 59 -9.30 -16.26 -4.36
N SER A 60 -8.07 -16.05 -3.89
CA SER A 60 -7.57 -14.71 -3.56
C SER A 60 -7.56 -13.77 -4.77
N TYR A 61 -7.15 -14.24 -5.96
CA TYR A 61 -7.26 -13.43 -7.18
C TYR A 61 -8.71 -13.09 -7.54
N LEU A 62 -9.61 -14.06 -7.49
CA LEU A 62 -11.02 -13.85 -7.81
C LEU A 62 -11.66 -12.84 -6.87
N LEU A 63 -11.37 -12.88 -5.57
CA LEU A 63 -11.86 -11.91 -4.59
C LEU A 63 -11.36 -10.49 -4.89
N ILE A 64 -10.07 -10.32 -5.17
CA ILE A 64 -9.53 -8.98 -5.49
C ILE A 64 -10.12 -8.46 -6.81
N LEU A 65 -10.27 -9.33 -7.83
CA LEU A 65 -10.88 -8.97 -9.11
C LEU A 65 -12.37 -8.64 -8.98
N PHE A 66 -13.11 -9.35 -8.12
CA PHE A 66 -14.50 -9.06 -7.81
C PHE A 66 -14.68 -7.68 -7.21
N LEU A 67 -13.66 -7.16 -6.51
CA LEU A 67 -13.71 -5.82 -5.94
C LEU A 67 -13.23 -4.77 -6.96
N LEU A 68 -12.18 -5.06 -7.75
CA LEU A 68 -11.65 -4.14 -8.76
C LEU A 68 -12.60 -3.94 -9.95
N VAL A 69 -13.06 -5.01 -10.60
CA VAL A 69 -13.75 -4.93 -11.89
C VAL A 69 -15.10 -4.22 -11.79
N PRO A 70 -16.02 -4.59 -10.89
CA PRO A 70 -17.32 -3.92 -10.79
C PRO A 70 -17.16 -2.47 -10.30
N CYS A 71 -16.19 -2.20 -9.42
CA CYS A 71 -15.88 -0.84 -8.97
C CYS A 71 -15.36 0.04 -10.12
N ALA A 72 -14.44 -0.48 -10.94
CA ALA A 72 -13.92 0.23 -12.09
C ALA A 72 -15.04 0.51 -13.11
N LEU A 73 -15.85 -0.51 -13.44
CA LEU A 73 -16.98 -0.35 -14.37
C LEU A 73 -17.99 0.68 -13.85
N HIS A 74 -18.35 0.62 -12.57
CA HIS A 74 -19.25 1.61 -11.97
C HIS A 74 -18.67 3.04 -12.07
N THR A 75 -17.41 3.20 -11.70
CA THR A 75 -16.73 4.49 -11.66
C THR A 75 -16.57 5.11 -13.05
N PHE A 76 -16.15 4.31 -14.04
CA PHE A 76 -15.84 4.86 -15.37
C PHE A 76 -17.07 4.97 -16.28
N ILE A 77 -18.03 4.04 -16.18
CA ILE A 77 -19.21 3.97 -17.08
C ILE A 77 -20.43 4.65 -16.47
N ASN A 78 -20.82 4.30 -15.25
CA ASN A 78 -22.10 4.76 -14.68
C ASN A 78 -22.01 6.13 -14.02
N GLU A 79 -20.94 6.37 -13.28
CA GLU A 79 -20.77 7.64 -12.59
C GLU A 79 -20.55 8.76 -13.61
N LYS A 80 -21.28 9.86 -13.49
CA LYS A 80 -21.13 11.04 -14.35
C LYS A 80 -20.44 12.18 -13.63
N ASN A 81 -20.48 12.18 -12.30
CA ASN A 81 -19.88 13.23 -11.50
C ASN A 81 -18.35 13.06 -11.43
N PRO A 82 -17.56 13.99 -12.00
CA PRO A 82 -16.10 13.87 -12.02
C PRO A 82 -15.49 13.84 -10.61
N ARG A 83 -16.11 14.52 -9.63
CA ARG A 83 -15.65 14.52 -8.24
C ARG A 83 -15.79 13.14 -7.59
N LEU A 84 -16.88 12.43 -7.89
CA LEU A 84 -17.08 11.07 -7.39
C LEU A 84 -16.12 10.09 -8.07
N LYS A 85 -15.88 10.24 -9.39
CA LYS A 85 -14.83 9.45 -10.09
C LYS A 85 -13.46 9.61 -9.44
N MET A 86 -13.06 10.83 -9.13
CA MET A 86 -11.78 11.11 -8.48
C MET A 86 -11.66 10.47 -7.11
N LYS A 87 -12.72 10.50 -6.30
CA LYS A 87 -12.73 9.86 -4.98
C LYS A 87 -12.48 8.35 -5.07
N MET A 88 -12.90 7.72 -6.17
CA MET A 88 -12.74 6.28 -6.39
C MET A 88 -11.35 5.88 -6.92
N ILE A 89 -10.51 6.83 -7.35
CA ILE A 89 -9.13 6.54 -7.80
C ILE A 89 -8.29 5.92 -6.68
N GLY A 90 -8.43 6.41 -5.44
CA GLY A 90 -7.70 5.88 -4.28
C GLY A 90 -8.04 4.41 -3.96
N PRO A 91 -9.33 4.04 -3.81
CA PRO A 91 -9.72 2.65 -3.64
C PRO A 91 -9.28 1.75 -4.82
N LEU A 92 -9.44 2.20 -6.07
CA LEU A 92 -9.00 1.44 -7.25
C LEU A 92 -7.48 1.23 -7.28
N SER A 93 -6.69 2.25 -6.94
CA SER A 93 -5.23 2.13 -6.87
C SER A 93 -4.79 1.18 -5.76
N PHE A 94 -5.49 1.15 -4.63
CA PHE A 94 -5.24 0.20 -3.56
C PHE A 94 -5.47 -1.25 -4.03
N CYS A 95 -6.51 -1.51 -4.81
CA CYS A 95 -6.74 -2.82 -5.43
C CYS A 95 -5.63 -3.21 -6.40
N LEU A 96 -5.20 -2.28 -7.27
CA LEU A 96 -4.11 -2.52 -8.21
C LEU A 96 -2.79 -2.82 -7.48
N MET A 97 -2.51 -2.09 -6.39
CA MET A 97 -1.37 -2.37 -5.52
C MET A 97 -1.46 -3.76 -4.89
N ALA A 98 -2.64 -4.16 -4.40
CA ALA A 98 -2.85 -5.49 -3.83
C ALA A 98 -2.62 -6.60 -4.88
N ILE A 99 -3.13 -6.44 -6.11
CA ILE A 99 -2.87 -7.38 -7.21
C ILE A 99 -1.38 -7.47 -7.51
N SER A 100 -0.69 -6.32 -7.65
CA SER A 100 0.74 -6.28 -7.94
C SER A 100 1.57 -6.98 -6.86
N LYS A 101 1.32 -6.66 -5.57
CA LYS A 101 1.98 -7.30 -4.43
C LYS A 101 1.69 -8.80 -4.39
N TYR A 102 0.46 -9.20 -4.73
CA TYR A 102 0.11 -10.61 -4.75
C TYR A 102 0.80 -11.37 -5.89
N CYS A 103 0.84 -10.81 -7.09
CA CYS A 103 1.63 -11.33 -8.21
C CYS A 103 3.11 -11.46 -7.86
N PHE A 104 3.66 -10.48 -7.15
CA PHE A 104 5.03 -10.55 -6.64
C PHE A 104 5.21 -11.73 -5.69
N LEU A 105 4.36 -11.88 -4.66
CA LEU A 105 4.43 -12.98 -3.70
C LEU A 105 4.29 -14.35 -4.36
N VAL A 106 3.36 -14.50 -5.31
CA VAL A 106 3.15 -15.75 -6.05
C VAL A 106 4.39 -16.10 -6.89
N ARG A 107 4.96 -15.13 -7.61
CA ARG A 107 6.14 -15.35 -8.46
C ARG A 107 7.41 -15.61 -7.67
N ARG A 108 7.58 -14.96 -6.52
CA ARG A 108 8.73 -15.14 -5.61
C ARG A 108 8.52 -16.23 -4.55
N LYS A 109 7.42 -16.99 -4.61
CA LYS A 109 7.08 -18.05 -3.63
C LYS A 109 8.23 -19.03 -3.38
N ASN A 110 8.95 -19.45 -4.43
CA ASN A 110 10.08 -20.37 -4.30
C ASN A 110 11.30 -19.71 -3.62
N GLU A 111 11.56 -18.44 -3.88
CA GLU A 111 12.65 -17.70 -3.23
C GLU A 111 12.33 -17.44 -1.75
N ILE A 112 11.08 -17.08 -1.43
CA ILE A 112 10.59 -16.96 -0.05
C ILE A 112 10.75 -18.29 0.70
N ARG A 113 10.44 -19.42 0.04
CA ARG A 113 10.66 -20.75 0.60
C ARG A 113 12.14 -20.99 0.94
N LYS A 114 13.06 -20.71 0.00
CA LYS A 114 14.51 -20.84 0.24
C LYS A 114 14.98 -19.97 1.42
N CYS A 115 14.40 -18.78 1.61
CA CYS A 115 14.69 -17.94 2.76
C CYS A 115 14.23 -18.58 4.08
N PHE A 116 13.03 -19.17 4.12
CA PHE A 116 12.60 -19.92 5.30
C PHE A 116 13.44 -21.15 5.56
N ASP A 117 13.83 -21.90 4.52
CA ASP A 117 14.72 -23.05 4.65
C ASP A 117 16.07 -22.63 5.25
N HIS A 118 16.62 -21.49 4.83
CA HIS A 118 17.82 -20.90 5.44
C HIS A 118 17.61 -20.64 6.94
N VAL A 119 16.57 -19.89 7.30
CA VAL A 119 16.23 -19.56 8.69
C VAL A 119 16.09 -20.83 9.52
N PHE A 120 15.43 -21.86 8.98
CA PHE A 120 15.23 -23.14 9.67
C PHE A 120 16.52 -23.90 9.87
N ILE A 121 17.43 -23.91 8.89
CA ILE A 121 18.75 -24.53 9.06
C ILE A 121 19.53 -23.81 10.17
N ASP A 122 19.45 -22.49 10.25
CA ASP A 122 20.12 -21.73 11.31
C ASP A 122 19.58 -22.09 12.69
N TRP A 123 18.25 -22.12 12.85
CA TRP A 123 17.63 -22.56 14.11
C TRP A 123 17.98 -24.01 14.50
N ARG A 124 18.33 -24.88 13.53
CA ARG A 124 18.82 -26.25 13.82
C ARG A 124 20.28 -26.27 14.27
N ARG A 125 21.10 -25.34 13.78
CA ARG A 125 22.53 -25.22 14.10
C ARG A 125 22.81 -24.54 15.44
N VAL A 126 21.83 -23.87 16.05
CA VAL A 126 21.99 -23.22 17.35
C VAL A 126 22.17 -24.26 18.47
N THR A 127 23.38 -24.31 19.02
CA THR A 127 23.72 -25.14 20.19
C THR A 127 23.91 -24.31 21.46
N PHE A 128 24.51 -23.12 21.34
CA PHE A 128 24.82 -22.26 22.48
C PHE A 128 23.58 -21.50 23.00
N PRO A 129 23.37 -21.43 24.33
CA PRO A 129 22.26 -20.69 24.90
C PRO A 129 22.25 -19.20 24.52
N ILE A 130 23.42 -18.57 24.45
CA ILE A 130 23.54 -17.14 24.15
C ILE A 130 23.11 -16.81 22.70
N ASP A 131 23.50 -17.66 21.74
CA ASP A 131 23.10 -17.51 20.33
C ASP A 131 21.56 -17.63 20.20
N ARG A 132 20.97 -18.56 20.97
CA ARG A 132 19.52 -18.73 21.01
C ARG A 132 18.80 -17.51 21.56
N GLU A 133 19.31 -16.91 22.64
CA GLU A 133 18.72 -15.71 23.24
C GLU A 133 18.74 -14.53 22.27
N ILE A 134 19.86 -14.33 21.56
CA ILE A 134 19.99 -13.31 20.51
C ILE A 134 18.97 -13.54 19.40
N MET A 135 18.84 -14.76 18.89
CA MET A 135 17.87 -15.08 17.83
C MET A 135 16.42 -14.92 18.29
N LEU A 136 16.10 -15.29 19.54
CA LEU A 136 14.77 -15.10 20.11
C LEU A 136 14.43 -13.63 20.32
N ALA A 137 15.39 -12.80 20.75
CA ALA A 137 15.19 -11.36 20.90
C ALA A 137 14.82 -10.72 19.56
N ASN A 138 15.56 -11.06 18.49
CA ASN A 138 15.27 -10.59 17.13
C ASN A 138 13.93 -11.15 16.59
N ALA A 139 13.63 -12.43 16.83
CA ALA A 139 12.34 -13.00 16.46
C ALA A 139 11.17 -12.32 17.19
N LYS A 140 11.34 -11.95 18.46
CA LYS A 140 10.34 -11.20 19.24
C LYS A 140 10.11 -9.80 18.65
N LEU A 141 11.18 -9.10 18.27
CA LEU A 141 11.07 -7.81 17.60
C LEU A 141 10.36 -7.93 16.24
N GLY A 142 10.65 -8.96 15.45
CA GLY A 142 9.98 -9.15 14.14
C GLY A 142 8.52 -9.47 14.28
N ARG A 143 8.15 -10.24 15.31
CA ARG A 143 6.76 -10.47 15.68
C ARG A 143 6.07 -9.19 16.14
N PHE A 144 6.76 -8.34 16.91
CA PHE A 144 6.21 -7.04 17.33
C PHE A 144 5.89 -6.17 16.11
N ILE A 145 6.82 -6.00 15.17
CA ILE A 145 6.59 -5.25 13.93
C ILE A 145 5.41 -5.82 13.15
N ALA A 146 5.36 -7.15 12.95
CA ALA A 146 4.25 -7.79 12.26
C ALA A 146 2.90 -7.59 12.97
N SER A 147 2.89 -7.56 14.31
CA SER A 147 1.69 -7.32 15.12
C SER A 147 1.18 -5.89 14.93
N VAL A 148 2.08 -4.91 14.98
CA VAL A 148 1.75 -3.51 14.76
C VAL A 148 1.16 -3.32 13.36
N CYS A 149 1.80 -3.87 12.32
CA CYS A 149 1.26 -3.85 10.97
C CYS A 149 -0.13 -4.50 10.89
N ALA A 150 -0.33 -5.65 11.54
CA ALA A 150 -1.61 -6.35 11.53
C ALA A 150 -2.73 -5.54 12.20
N VAL A 151 -2.45 -4.92 13.35
CA VAL A 151 -3.43 -4.09 14.08
C VAL A 151 -3.86 -2.90 13.22
N PHE A 152 -2.93 -2.18 12.61
CA PHE A 152 -3.27 -1.04 11.75
C PHE A 152 -4.03 -1.46 10.49
N MET A 153 -3.55 -2.48 9.78
CA MET A 153 -4.14 -2.87 8.50
C MET A 153 -5.53 -3.52 8.68
N TYR A 154 -5.69 -4.46 9.61
CA TYR A 154 -7.01 -5.05 9.86
C TYR A 154 -7.95 -4.09 10.59
N GLY A 155 -7.46 -3.28 11.53
CA GLY A 155 -8.27 -2.28 12.22
C GLY A 155 -8.81 -1.23 11.26
N GLY A 156 -7.94 -0.63 10.44
CA GLY A 156 -8.33 0.31 9.39
C GLY A 156 -9.23 -0.34 8.34
N GLY A 157 -8.93 -1.58 7.95
CA GLY A 157 -9.74 -2.35 7.02
C GLY A 157 -11.16 -2.62 7.53
N PHE A 158 -11.29 -3.02 8.80
CA PHE A 158 -12.58 -3.22 9.45
C PHE A 158 -13.38 -1.91 9.48
N PHE A 159 -12.74 -0.80 9.85
CA PHE A 159 -13.36 0.52 9.83
C PHE A 159 -13.88 0.88 8.43
N TYR A 160 -13.04 0.72 7.41
CA TYR A 160 -13.37 1.09 6.03
C TYR A 160 -14.48 0.21 5.41
N HIS A 161 -14.46 -1.10 5.66
CA HIS A 161 -15.43 -2.04 5.09
C HIS A 161 -16.71 -2.22 5.90
N THR A 162 -16.72 -1.86 7.19
CA THR A 162 -17.86 -2.12 8.09
C THR A 162 -18.42 -0.84 8.67
N ILE A 163 -17.60 -0.07 9.38
CA ILE A 163 -18.08 1.09 10.14
C ILE A 163 -18.53 2.21 9.19
N MET A 164 -17.73 2.53 8.17
CA MET A 164 -18.03 3.61 7.22
C MET A 164 -19.35 3.41 6.42
N PRO A 165 -19.63 2.24 5.80
CA PRO A 165 -20.89 2.06 5.09
C PRO A 165 -22.10 2.02 6.03
N ILE A 166 -21.98 1.43 7.23
CA ILE A 166 -23.08 1.39 8.20
C ILE A 166 -23.41 2.80 8.72
N SER A 167 -22.39 3.60 9.03
CA SER A 167 -22.58 4.96 9.57
C SER A 167 -23.12 5.94 8.53
N ALA A 168 -22.88 5.71 7.23
CA ALA A 168 -23.42 6.53 6.16
C ALA A 168 -24.96 6.46 6.06
N GLY A 169 -25.59 5.42 6.63
CA GLY A 169 -27.03 5.24 6.61
C GLY A 169 -27.60 4.92 5.21
N SER A 170 -28.87 4.51 5.17
CA SER A 170 -29.58 4.30 3.90
C SER A 170 -30.14 5.61 3.36
N TYR A 171 -30.14 5.76 2.04
CA TYR A 171 -30.80 6.89 1.36
C TYR A 171 -31.77 6.38 0.30
N ILE A 172 -32.77 7.21 -0.03
CA ILE A 172 -33.81 6.88 -1.01
C ILE A 172 -33.47 7.54 -2.33
N THR A 173 -33.41 6.75 -3.40
CA THR A 173 -33.19 7.22 -4.77
C THR A 173 -34.47 7.86 -5.32
N PRO A 174 -34.42 8.81 -6.28
CA PRO A 174 -35.63 9.39 -6.90
C PRO A 174 -36.64 8.37 -7.46
N SER A 175 -36.20 7.15 -7.74
CA SER A 175 -37.04 6.01 -8.13
C SER A 175 -37.70 5.27 -6.95
N ASN A 176 -37.73 5.87 -5.75
CA ASN A 176 -38.29 5.32 -4.51
C ASN A 176 -37.66 3.98 -4.06
N ILE A 177 -36.36 3.80 -4.29
CA ILE A 177 -35.59 2.61 -3.89
C ILE A 177 -34.65 2.98 -2.73
N THR A 178 -34.74 2.24 -1.62
CA THR A 178 -33.83 2.36 -0.48
C THR A 178 -32.48 1.72 -0.81
N VAL A 179 -31.43 2.52 -0.89
CA VAL A 179 -30.08 2.06 -1.19
C VAL A 179 -29.26 2.03 0.09
N ARG A 180 -28.64 0.88 0.35
CA ARG A 180 -27.63 0.71 1.40
C ARG A 180 -26.24 0.90 0.78
N PRO A 181 -25.41 1.82 1.29
CA PRO A 181 -24.12 2.12 0.68
C PRO A 181 -23.13 0.97 0.88
N LEU A 182 -22.41 0.63 -0.18
CA LEU A 182 -21.27 -0.29 -0.16
C LEU A 182 -19.96 0.52 -0.19
N THR A 183 -18.93 0.02 0.46
CA THR A 183 -17.60 0.65 0.46
C THR A 183 -17.03 0.75 -0.96
N TYR A 184 -17.16 -0.34 -1.73
CA TYR A 184 -16.87 -0.34 -3.16
C TYR A 184 -18.20 -0.35 -3.92
N PRO A 185 -18.49 0.67 -4.74
CA PRO A 185 -19.69 0.66 -5.56
C PRO A 185 -19.59 -0.47 -6.59
N VAL A 186 -20.73 -1.08 -6.89
CA VAL A 186 -20.82 -2.21 -7.82
C VAL A 186 -21.54 -1.77 -9.07
N TYR A 187 -21.08 -2.24 -10.22
CA TYR A 187 -21.74 -1.98 -11.50
C TYR A 187 -23.05 -2.76 -11.56
N ASP A 188 -24.17 -2.05 -11.43
CA ASP A 188 -25.52 -2.63 -11.32
C ASP A 188 -25.83 -3.70 -12.40
N PRO A 189 -25.47 -3.51 -13.69
CA PRO A 189 -25.73 -4.53 -14.72
C PRO A 189 -24.94 -5.83 -14.53
N LEU A 190 -23.79 -5.80 -13.85
CA LEU A 190 -23.01 -6.99 -13.54
C LEU A 190 -23.58 -7.71 -12.31
N PHE A 191 -23.85 -6.95 -11.25
CA PHE A 191 -24.43 -7.46 -10.01
C PHE A 191 -25.40 -6.44 -9.40
N PRO A 192 -26.72 -6.70 -9.45
CA PRO A 192 -27.71 -5.83 -8.84
C PRO A 192 -27.70 -5.99 -7.31
N ALA A 193 -26.86 -5.20 -6.63
CA ALA A 193 -26.59 -5.32 -5.20
C ALA A 193 -27.51 -4.47 -4.30
N LYS A 194 -28.69 -4.05 -4.80
CA LYS A 194 -29.58 -3.12 -4.09
C LYS A 194 -30.55 -3.80 -3.12
N ASN A 195 -30.99 -5.02 -3.46
CA ASN A 195 -31.99 -5.77 -2.71
C ASN A 195 -31.35 -6.87 -1.85
N SER A 196 -32.07 -7.31 -0.82
CA SER A 196 -31.71 -8.53 -0.08
C SER A 196 -32.14 -9.77 -0.88
N PRO A 197 -31.33 -10.85 -0.94
CA PRO A 197 -30.06 -11.11 -0.25
C PRO A 197 -28.79 -10.64 -1.00
N SER A 198 -28.93 -10.08 -2.20
CA SER A 198 -27.79 -9.72 -3.08
C SER A 198 -26.84 -8.72 -2.43
N TYR A 199 -27.37 -7.72 -1.72
CA TYR A 199 -26.57 -6.76 -0.96
C TYR A 199 -25.68 -7.46 0.08
N GLU A 200 -26.25 -8.35 0.90
CA GLU A 200 -25.53 -9.05 1.96
C GLU A 200 -24.41 -9.92 1.39
N ILE A 201 -24.66 -10.60 0.27
CA ILE A 201 -23.66 -11.42 -0.43
C ILE A 201 -22.49 -10.54 -0.91
N VAL A 202 -22.78 -9.40 -1.54
CA VAL A 202 -21.76 -8.48 -2.03
C VAL A 202 -20.98 -7.87 -0.86
N PHE A 203 -21.66 -7.47 0.20
CA PHE A 203 -21.04 -6.91 1.40
C PHE A 203 -20.05 -7.90 2.03
N VAL A 204 -20.47 -9.16 2.24
CA VAL A 204 -19.60 -10.22 2.78
C VAL A 204 -18.45 -10.49 1.83
N THR A 205 -18.70 -10.54 0.52
CA THR A 205 -17.63 -10.78 -0.49
C THR A 205 -16.60 -9.65 -0.49
N GLN A 206 -17.03 -8.38 -0.38
CA GLN A 206 -16.13 -7.23 -0.25
C GLN A 206 -15.32 -7.28 1.05
N TRP A 207 -15.93 -7.72 2.15
CA TRP A 207 -15.23 -7.91 3.43
C TRP A 207 -14.15 -9.00 3.34
N CYS A 208 -14.47 -10.15 2.73
CA CYS A 208 -13.49 -11.21 2.45
C CYS A 208 -12.37 -10.74 1.52
N SER A 209 -12.71 -9.94 0.50
CA SER A 209 -11.74 -9.36 -0.42
C SER A 209 -10.81 -8.38 0.30
N GLY A 210 -11.35 -7.53 1.18
CA GLY A 210 -10.58 -6.67 2.08
C GLY A 210 -9.62 -7.48 2.94
N PHE A 211 -10.10 -8.53 3.62
CA PHE A 211 -9.26 -9.42 4.42
C PHE A 211 -8.07 -9.99 3.62
N VAL A 212 -8.29 -10.43 2.38
CA VAL A 212 -7.22 -10.90 1.48
C VAL A 212 -6.21 -9.78 1.18
N MET A 213 -6.67 -8.60 0.76
CA MET A 213 -5.79 -7.46 0.45
C MET A 213 -4.93 -7.04 1.65
N TYR A 214 -5.51 -7.00 2.84
CA TYR A 214 -4.80 -6.68 4.08
C TYR A 214 -3.83 -7.80 4.48
N SER A 215 -4.24 -9.07 4.36
CA SER A 215 -3.36 -10.23 4.59
C SER A 215 -2.12 -10.21 3.70
N ILE A 216 -2.28 -9.81 2.43
CA ILE A 216 -1.17 -9.67 1.47
C ILE A 216 -0.18 -8.62 1.98
N THR A 217 -0.68 -7.44 2.35
CA THR A 217 0.15 -6.32 2.80
C THR A 217 0.87 -6.63 4.12
N ILE A 218 0.15 -7.21 5.08
CA ILE A 218 0.74 -7.63 6.37
C ILE A 218 1.76 -8.74 6.12
N GLY A 219 1.45 -9.69 5.25
CA GLY A 219 2.33 -10.79 4.87
C GLY A 219 3.65 -10.31 4.27
N THR A 220 3.62 -9.30 3.39
CA THR A 220 4.85 -8.70 2.84
C THR A 220 5.71 -8.06 3.94
N CYS A 221 5.11 -7.25 4.82
CA CYS A 221 5.83 -6.60 5.91
C CYS A 221 6.36 -7.60 6.94
N SER A 222 5.60 -8.65 7.25
CA SER A 222 6.01 -9.67 8.22
C SER A 222 7.15 -10.54 7.68
N LEU A 223 7.18 -10.81 6.37
CA LEU A 223 8.30 -11.48 5.71
C LEU A 223 9.58 -10.63 5.79
N ALA A 224 9.49 -9.35 5.42
CA ALA A 224 10.62 -8.42 5.53
C ALA A 224 11.15 -8.37 6.97
N GLY A 225 10.25 -8.19 7.95
CA GLY A 225 10.62 -8.12 9.36
C GLY A 225 11.30 -9.39 9.87
N VAL A 226 10.77 -10.57 9.56
CA VAL A 226 11.39 -11.84 10.01
C VAL A 226 12.73 -12.09 9.35
N PHE A 227 12.87 -11.84 8.04
CA PHE A 227 14.13 -12.10 7.36
C PHE A 227 15.22 -11.11 7.74
N VAL A 228 14.93 -9.82 7.77
CA VAL A 228 15.89 -8.77 8.14
C VAL A 228 16.35 -8.98 9.58
N LEU A 229 15.42 -9.19 10.53
CA LEU A 229 15.81 -9.36 11.93
C LEU A 229 16.50 -10.69 12.20
N HIS A 230 16.19 -11.75 11.45
CA HIS A 230 16.99 -12.97 11.50
C HIS A 230 18.43 -12.71 11.07
N ALA A 231 18.63 -11.98 9.96
CA ALA A 231 19.96 -11.60 9.49
C ALA A 231 20.69 -10.72 10.53
N CYS A 232 20.02 -9.74 11.13
CA CYS A 232 20.58 -8.95 12.23
C CYS A 232 21.01 -9.83 13.41
N GLY A 233 20.19 -10.81 13.81
CA GLY A 233 20.54 -11.76 14.85
C GLY A 233 21.76 -12.61 14.52
N GLN A 234 21.90 -13.08 13.27
CA GLN A 234 23.10 -13.79 12.82
C GLN A 234 24.34 -12.90 12.85
N LEU A 235 24.24 -11.64 12.43
CA LEU A 235 25.35 -10.68 12.52
C LEU A 235 25.76 -10.42 13.98
N THR A 236 24.80 -10.32 14.91
CA THR A 236 25.11 -10.20 16.34
C THR A 236 25.83 -11.43 16.88
N ILE A 237 25.47 -12.63 16.43
CA ILE A 237 26.18 -13.87 16.79
C ILE A 237 27.62 -13.83 16.24
N VAL A 238 27.83 -13.42 14.99
CA VAL A 238 29.16 -13.26 14.40
C VAL A 238 30.01 -12.30 15.23
N MET A 239 29.46 -11.13 15.59
CA MET A 239 30.16 -10.15 16.43
C MET A 239 30.55 -10.73 17.79
N ASN A 240 29.62 -11.39 18.50
CA ASN A 240 29.89 -12.01 19.79
C ASN A 240 30.95 -13.13 19.71
N ARG A 241 30.90 -13.97 18.66
CA ARG A 241 31.91 -15.01 18.44
C ARG A 241 33.27 -14.42 18.14
N LEU A 242 33.35 -13.33 17.39
CA LEU A 242 34.59 -12.62 17.09
C LEU A 242 35.23 -12.01 18.35
N GLU A 243 34.43 -11.36 19.20
CA GLU A 243 34.92 -10.83 20.48
C GLU A 243 35.45 -11.93 21.40
N ASN A 244 34.72 -13.04 21.51
CA ASN A 244 35.14 -14.19 22.32
C ASN A 244 36.37 -14.90 21.73
N PHE A 245 36.49 -14.90 20.40
CA PHE A 245 37.67 -15.39 19.69
C PHE A 245 38.90 -14.56 20.03
N VAL A 246 38.83 -13.23 19.94
CA VAL A 246 39.94 -12.33 20.32
C VAL A 246 40.37 -12.55 21.77
N LYS A 247 39.41 -12.65 22.70
CA LYS A 247 39.68 -12.90 24.14
C LYS A 247 40.37 -14.25 24.39
N SER A 248 40.06 -15.28 23.60
CA SER A 248 40.60 -16.64 23.77
C SER A 248 41.85 -16.93 22.94
N SER A 249 42.15 -16.13 21.91
CA SER A 249 43.31 -16.29 21.02
C SER A 249 44.66 -16.30 21.76
N LYS A 250 44.78 -15.57 22.86
CA LYS A 250 46.01 -15.49 23.68
C LYS A 250 46.44 -16.81 24.33
N LYS A 251 45.61 -17.86 24.31
CA LYS A 251 45.85 -19.16 24.97
C LYS A 251 45.71 -20.39 24.03
N SER A 252 45.51 -20.18 22.74
CA SER A 252 45.13 -21.23 21.77
C SER A 252 46.32 -21.77 20.96
N SER A 253 46.30 -23.05 20.59
CA SER A 253 47.19 -23.58 19.54
C SER A 253 46.82 -23.02 18.15
N ASN A 254 47.75 -23.03 17.20
CA ASN A 254 47.55 -22.50 15.85
C ASN A 254 46.38 -23.21 15.11
N ASP A 255 46.32 -24.54 15.14
CA ASP A 255 45.25 -25.31 14.48
C ASP A 255 43.84 -25.04 15.06
N MET A 256 43.73 -24.77 16.36
CA MET A 256 42.46 -24.42 16.99
C MET A 256 42.03 -22.99 16.64
N PHE A 257 43.01 -22.10 16.44
CA PHE A 257 42.77 -20.73 16.01
C PHE A 257 42.20 -20.70 14.59
N GLU A 258 42.83 -21.39 13.65
CA GLU A 258 42.40 -21.43 12.24
C GLU A 258 41.00 -22.02 12.09
N ASN A 259 40.71 -23.15 12.77
CA ASN A 259 39.39 -23.78 12.73
C ASN A 259 38.28 -22.87 13.27
N ARG A 260 38.51 -22.17 14.39
CA ARG A 260 37.51 -21.26 14.96
C ARG A 260 37.30 -20.00 14.12
N LEU A 261 38.35 -19.49 13.50
CA LEU A 261 38.24 -18.37 12.56
C LEU A 261 37.46 -18.78 11.31
N ALA A 262 37.73 -19.97 10.76
CA ALA A 262 37.02 -20.51 9.62
C ALA A 262 35.51 -20.65 9.89
N GLU A 263 35.11 -21.14 11.07
CA GLU A 263 33.69 -21.20 11.48
C GLU A 263 33.01 -19.82 11.52
N ILE A 264 33.72 -18.78 12.01
CA ILE A 264 33.19 -17.41 12.08
C ILE A 264 33.05 -16.83 10.67
N VAL A 265 34.06 -17.00 9.82
CA VAL A 265 34.05 -16.53 8.43
C VAL A 265 32.94 -17.22 7.64
N GLU A 266 32.77 -18.54 7.78
CA GLU A 266 31.69 -19.29 7.14
C GLU A 266 30.32 -18.76 7.56
N LEU A 267 30.11 -18.54 8.87
CA LEU A 267 28.85 -17.99 9.38
C LEU A 267 28.58 -16.59 8.81
N HIS A 268 29.60 -15.74 8.74
CA HIS A 268 29.48 -14.39 8.19
C HIS A 268 29.15 -14.42 6.70
N LEU A 269 29.89 -15.19 5.90
CA LEU A 269 29.65 -15.34 4.45
C LEU A 269 28.24 -15.89 4.16
N ARG A 270 27.79 -16.88 4.94
CA ARG A 270 26.43 -17.42 4.83
C ARG A 270 25.37 -16.37 5.15
N THR A 271 25.61 -15.54 6.16
CA THR A 271 24.73 -14.42 6.53
C THR A 271 24.69 -13.35 5.43
N LEU A 272 25.84 -12.99 4.85
CA LEU A 272 25.91 -12.06 3.72
C LEU A 272 25.15 -12.61 2.49
N GLY A 273 25.32 -13.89 2.17
CA GLY A 273 24.57 -14.54 1.11
C GLY A 273 23.05 -14.55 1.33
N PHE A 274 22.61 -14.60 2.61
CA PHE A 274 21.20 -14.42 2.95
C PHE A 274 20.75 -12.97 2.75
N ILE A 275 21.55 -11.99 3.20
CA ILE A 275 21.28 -10.56 3.06
C ILE A 275 21.12 -10.16 1.59
N LEU A 276 22.03 -10.59 0.72
CA LEU A 276 21.94 -10.31 -0.73
C LEU A 276 20.67 -10.89 -1.36
N ARG A 277 20.22 -12.08 -0.90
CA ARG A 277 18.98 -12.68 -1.39
C ARG A 277 17.75 -11.90 -0.94
N ILE A 278 17.70 -11.46 0.32
CA ILE A 278 16.56 -10.69 0.84
C ILE A 278 16.53 -9.29 0.21
N GLU A 279 17.68 -8.67 -0.01
CA GLU A 279 17.79 -7.37 -0.68
C GLU A 279 17.20 -7.42 -2.08
N GLY A 280 17.57 -8.41 -2.90
CA GLY A 280 17.00 -8.58 -4.24
C GLY A 280 15.48 -8.81 -4.25
N ILE A 281 14.93 -9.47 -3.22
CA ILE A 281 13.48 -9.65 -3.05
C ILE A 281 12.81 -8.33 -2.66
N LEU A 282 13.38 -7.62 -1.68
CA LEU A 282 12.79 -6.39 -1.13
C LEU A 282 12.88 -5.22 -2.11
N ASN A 283 14.00 -5.04 -2.82
CA ASN A 283 14.16 -3.96 -3.81
C ASN A 283 13.13 -4.09 -4.94
N GLU A 284 12.91 -5.31 -5.46
CA GLU A 284 11.90 -5.50 -6.51
C GLU A 284 10.47 -5.23 -6.01
N GLU A 285 10.16 -5.54 -4.75
CA GLU A 285 8.85 -5.23 -4.16
C GLU A 285 8.69 -3.72 -3.99
N PHE A 286 9.73 -3.05 -3.49
CA PHE A 286 9.77 -1.61 -3.25
C PHE A 286 9.59 -0.83 -4.55
N GLU A 287 10.38 -1.10 -5.60
CA GLU A 287 10.29 -0.43 -6.90
C GLU A 287 8.87 -0.55 -7.52
N ARG A 288 8.24 -1.73 -7.42
CA ARG A 288 6.87 -1.95 -7.91
C ARG A 288 5.85 -1.14 -7.12
N ALA A 289 5.97 -1.11 -5.79
CA ALA A 289 5.07 -0.37 -4.92
C ALA A 289 5.19 1.14 -5.18
N GLU A 290 6.43 1.65 -5.28
CA GLU A 290 6.74 3.04 -5.57
C GLU A 290 6.20 3.47 -6.93
N THR A 291 6.37 2.64 -7.98
CA THR A 291 5.86 2.93 -9.32
C THR A 291 4.33 3.13 -9.31
N ILE A 292 3.58 2.23 -8.66
CA ILE A 292 2.11 2.32 -8.60
C ILE A 292 1.67 3.54 -7.79
N ALA A 293 2.34 3.82 -6.67
CA ALA A 293 2.06 4.97 -5.84
C ALA A 293 2.30 6.27 -6.62
N THR A 294 3.46 6.41 -7.27
CA THR A 294 3.82 7.58 -8.07
C THR A 294 2.83 7.82 -9.20
N VAL A 295 2.49 6.78 -9.97
CA VAL A 295 1.47 6.89 -11.05
C VAL A 295 0.13 7.36 -10.47
N THR A 296 -0.30 6.81 -9.33
CA THR A 296 -1.55 7.21 -8.67
C THR A 296 -1.52 8.69 -8.26
N TYR A 297 -0.43 9.13 -7.60
CA TYR A 297 -0.28 10.53 -7.18
C TYR A 297 -0.23 11.49 -8.37
N CYS A 298 0.47 11.13 -9.44
CA CYS A 298 0.51 11.93 -10.68
C CYS A 298 -0.89 12.07 -11.29
N VAL A 299 -1.65 10.97 -11.41
CA VAL A 299 -3.02 10.99 -11.94
C VAL A 299 -3.93 11.86 -11.08
N LEU A 300 -3.86 11.71 -9.75
CA LEU A 300 -4.63 12.53 -8.82
C LEU A 300 -4.28 14.02 -8.96
N LEU A 301 -2.99 14.34 -8.99
CA LEU A 301 -2.50 15.71 -9.12
C LEU A 301 -3.02 16.37 -10.41
N VAL A 302 -2.82 15.72 -11.55
CA VAL A 302 -3.30 16.21 -12.86
C VAL A 302 -4.83 16.42 -12.82
N SER A 303 -5.56 15.46 -12.25
CA SER A 303 -7.02 15.56 -12.15
C SER A 303 -7.47 16.72 -11.26
N PHE A 304 -6.86 16.92 -10.09
CA PHE A 304 -7.19 18.05 -9.21
C PHE A 304 -6.86 19.39 -9.86
N THR A 305 -5.69 19.51 -10.48
CA THR A 305 -5.30 20.72 -11.22
C THR A 305 -6.29 21.04 -12.33
N PHE A 306 -6.73 20.04 -13.09
CA PHE A 306 -7.72 20.21 -14.15
C PHE A 306 -9.08 20.67 -13.62
N ASN A 307 -9.55 20.12 -12.49
CA ASN A 307 -10.81 20.54 -11.88
C ASN A 307 -10.75 22.00 -11.39
N ILE A 308 -9.65 22.40 -10.74
CA ILE A 308 -9.45 23.79 -10.32
C ILE A 308 -9.42 24.71 -11.56
N PHE A 309 -8.72 24.30 -12.61
CA PHE A 309 -8.66 25.05 -13.86
C PHE A 309 -10.05 25.30 -14.46
N ILE A 310 -10.93 24.29 -14.49
CA ILE A 310 -12.31 24.46 -14.98
C ILE A 310 -13.07 25.52 -14.18
N PHE A 311 -12.98 25.49 -12.84
CA PHE A 311 -13.67 26.49 -12.02
C PHE A 311 -13.13 27.91 -12.25
N CYS A 312 -11.80 28.05 -12.36
CA CYS A 312 -11.16 29.32 -12.70
C CYS A 312 -11.54 29.79 -14.11
N TYR A 313 -11.65 28.89 -15.09
CA TYR A 313 -12.10 29.18 -16.45
C TYR A 313 -13.54 29.71 -16.48
N ILE A 314 -14.45 29.06 -15.74
CA ILE A 314 -15.85 29.49 -15.63
C ILE A 314 -15.95 30.85 -14.96
N GLY A 315 -15.25 31.05 -13.83
CA GLY A 315 -15.24 32.32 -13.10
C GLY A 315 -14.66 33.47 -13.92
N GLU A 316 -13.57 33.23 -14.65
CA GLU A 316 -12.98 34.20 -15.57
C GLU A 316 -13.93 34.56 -16.70
N THR A 317 -14.53 33.55 -17.35
CA THR A 317 -15.47 33.76 -18.46
C THR A 317 -16.66 34.61 -18.01
N LEU A 318 -17.22 34.33 -16.83
CA LEU A 318 -18.31 35.13 -16.27
C LEU A 318 -17.86 36.58 -16.01
N THR A 319 -16.69 36.75 -15.40
CA THR A 319 -16.13 38.07 -15.10
C THR A 319 -15.91 38.89 -16.39
N GLN A 320 -15.42 38.25 -17.45
CA GLN A 320 -15.22 38.89 -18.75
C GLN A 320 -16.55 39.28 -19.41
N GLN A 321 -17.56 38.42 -19.38
CA GLN A 321 -18.89 38.75 -19.91
C GLN A 321 -19.55 39.88 -19.12
N GLY A 322 -19.45 39.88 -17.79
CA GLY A 322 -19.93 40.97 -16.94
C GLY A 322 -19.30 42.32 -17.31
N LYS A 323 -17.98 42.35 -17.51
CA LYS A 323 -17.26 43.54 -17.99
C LYS A 323 -17.71 43.98 -19.40
N LYS A 324 -17.96 43.01 -20.29
CA LYS A 324 -18.41 43.27 -21.67
C LYS A 324 -19.78 43.96 -21.72
N VAL A 325 -20.68 43.65 -20.78
CA VAL A 325 -21.97 44.37 -20.67
C VAL A 325 -21.74 45.86 -20.40
N GLY A 326 -20.86 46.20 -19.46
CA GLY A 326 -20.50 47.59 -19.17
C GLY A 326 -19.87 48.31 -20.38
N SER A 327 -18.90 47.66 -21.04
CA SER A 327 -18.29 48.22 -22.26
C SER A 327 -19.30 48.40 -23.40
N THR A 328 -20.23 47.45 -23.58
CA THR A 328 -21.26 47.55 -24.63
C THR A 328 -22.24 48.67 -24.31
N ALA A 329 -22.71 48.77 -23.07
CA ALA A 329 -23.58 49.85 -22.63
C ALA A 329 -22.94 51.23 -22.82
N TYR A 330 -21.63 51.35 -22.54
CA TYR A 330 -20.88 52.59 -22.76
C TYR A 330 -20.81 52.99 -24.24
N MET A 331 -20.64 52.02 -25.14
CA MET A 331 -20.48 52.25 -26.59
C MET A 331 -21.80 52.47 -27.33
N ILE A 332 -22.95 52.34 -26.66
CA ILE A 332 -24.24 52.70 -27.27
C ILE A 332 -24.24 54.21 -27.58
N GLU A 333 -24.80 54.57 -28.72
CA GLU A 333 -25.02 55.97 -29.12
C GLU A 333 -26.14 56.62 -28.27
N TRP A 334 -25.89 56.73 -26.96
CA TRP A 334 -26.85 57.17 -25.94
C TRP A 334 -27.42 58.57 -26.23
N TYR A 335 -26.68 59.40 -26.96
CA TYR A 335 -27.09 60.73 -27.41
C TYR A 335 -28.21 60.71 -28.46
N LYS A 336 -28.51 59.55 -29.07
CA LYS A 336 -29.64 59.36 -30.00
C LYS A 336 -30.93 58.92 -29.32
N LEU A 337 -30.91 58.61 -28.02
CA LEU A 337 -32.07 58.15 -27.26
C LEU A 337 -32.88 59.33 -26.68
N PRO A 338 -34.21 59.19 -26.54
CA PRO A 338 -35.02 60.15 -25.79
C PRO A 338 -34.50 60.33 -24.36
N GLY A 339 -34.57 61.55 -23.81
CA GLY A 339 -33.97 61.85 -22.50
C GLY A 339 -34.47 61.02 -21.31
N LYS A 340 -35.67 60.42 -21.41
CA LYS A 340 -36.17 59.46 -20.41
C LYS A 340 -35.48 58.09 -20.51
N ASP A 341 -35.18 57.63 -21.72
CA ASP A 341 -34.57 56.32 -21.99
C ASP A 341 -33.06 56.34 -21.74
N ALA A 342 -32.39 57.46 -22.05
CA ALA A 342 -30.96 57.66 -21.77
C ALA A 342 -30.62 57.56 -20.26
N ARG A 343 -31.54 57.98 -19.37
CA ARG A 343 -31.37 57.84 -17.91
C ARG A 343 -31.33 56.38 -17.45
N GLY A 344 -32.09 55.50 -18.10
CA GLY A 344 -32.05 54.06 -17.80
C GLY A 344 -30.68 53.44 -18.11
N LEU A 345 -29.99 53.96 -19.13
CA LEU A 345 -28.66 53.51 -19.54
C LEU A 345 -27.57 53.89 -18.53
N ILE A 346 -27.69 55.07 -17.90
CA ILE A 346 -26.78 55.53 -16.83
C ILE A 346 -26.89 54.63 -15.60
N LEU A 347 -28.12 54.24 -15.21
CA LEU A 347 -28.34 53.30 -14.11
C LEU A 347 -27.75 51.93 -14.41
N LEU A 348 -27.90 51.43 -15.64
CA LEU A 348 -27.30 50.17 -16.07
C LEU A 348 -25.76 50.22 -16.02
N LEU A 349 -25.14 51.31 -16.48
CA LEU A 349 -23.70 51.54 -16.35
C LEU A 349 -23.24 51.55 -14.89
N ALA A 350 -23.98 52.23 -14.01
CA ALA A 350 -23.67 52.24 -12.57
C ALA A 350 -23.74 50.84 -11.95
N MET A 351 -24.69 49.99 -12.38
CA MET A 351 -24.79 48.61 -11.92
C MET A 351 -23.64 47.72 -12.44
N THR A 352 -23.15 47.95 -13.66
CA THR A 352 -22.04 47.15 -14.23
C THR A 352 -20.69 47.39 -13.54
N ASN A 353 -20.56 48.46 -12.76
CA ASN A 353 -19.37 48.70 -11.91
C ASN A 353 -19.31 47.74 -10.71
N TYR A 354 -20.39 47.02 -10.40
CA TYR A 354 -20.35 45.98 -9.40
C TYR A 354 -19.61 44.74 -9.95
N PRO A 355 -18.59 44.21 -9.24
CA PRO A 355 -17.78 43.13 -9.76
C PRO A 355 -18.62 41.86 -9.96
N CYS A 356 -18.72 41.41 -11.22
CA CYS A 356 -19.33 40.13 -11.57
C CYS A 356 -18.32 38.98 -11.43
N SER A 357 -17.68 38.87 -10.25
CA SER A 357 -16.69 37.84 -9.95
C SER A 357 -17.26 36.78 -9.02
N ILE A 358 -16.95 35.51 -9.31
CA ILE A 358 -17.27 34.39 -8.41
C ILE A 358 -16.09 34.21 -7.47
N THR A 359 -16.36 34.11 -6.16
CA THR A 359 -15.33 33.84 -5.15
C THR A 359 -15.43 32.42 -4.60
N ALA A 360 -14.29 31.77 -4.42
CA ALA A 360 -14.15 30.55 -3.63
C ALA A 360 -14.25 30.89 -2.14
N GLY A 361 -15.39 30.57 -1.52
CA GLY A 361 -15.61 30.75 -0.08
C GLY A 361 -15.45 32.19 0.42
N LYS A 362 -15.64 33.19 -0.45
CA LYS A 362 -15.36 34.63 -0.20
C LYS A 362 -13.89 34.98 0.07
N MET A 363 -12.95 34.05 -0.12
CA MET A 363 -11.53 34.26 0.18
C MET A 363 -10.69 34.57 -1.06
N ALA A 364 -11.03 33.97 -2.21
CA ALA A 364 -10.27 34.16 -3.45
C ALA A 364 -11.20 34.20 -4.65
N GLU A 365 -10.95 35.10 -5.61
CA GLU A 365 -11.68 35.12 -6.87
C GLU A 365 -11.29 33.94 -7.76
N LEU A 366 -12.27 33.30 -8.40
CA LEU A 366 -12.05 32.25 -9.38
C LEU A 366 -11.63 32.88 -10.72
N SER A 367 -10.32 33.03 -10.92
CA SER A 367 -9.71 33.62 -12.12
C SER A 367 -8.45 32.87 -12.54
N TYR A 368 -7.95 33.15 -13.75
CA TYR A 368 -6.66 32.59 -14.19
C TYR A 368 -5.50 33.04 -13.31
N SER A 369 -5.55 34.25 -12.76
CA SER A 369 -4.53 34.78 -11.85
C SER A 369 -4.43 33.93 -10.59
N SER A 370 -5.57 33.62 -9.97
CA SER A 370 -5.62 32.76 -8.78
C SER A 370 -5.13 31.34 -9.07
N PHE A 371 -5.49 30.77 -10.23
CA PHE A 371 -5.00 29.45 -10.65
C PHE A 371 -3.47 29.42 -10.79
N CYS A 372 -2.89 30.41 -11.48
CA CYS A 372 -1.44 30.56 -11.59
C CYS A 372 -0.78 30.74 -10.22
N GLY A 373 -1.43 31.46 -9.30
CA GLY A 373 -1.00 31.59 -7.91
C GLY A 373 -0.91 30.24 -7.20
N VAL A 374 -1.96 29.41 -7.29
CA VAL A 374 -1.99 28.06 -6.70
C VAL A 374 -0.87 27.18 -7.27
N LEU A 375 -0.67 27.19 -8.59
CA LEU A 375 0.40 26.41 -9.22
C LEU A 375 1.80 26.87 -8.80
N LYS A 376 2.04 28.18 -8.73
CA LYS A 376 3.31 28.74 -8.26
C LYS A 376 3.61 28.32 -6.83
N THR A 377 2.63 28.41 -5.95
CA THR A 377 2.77 28.00 -4.56
C THR A 377 3.04 26.49 -4.44
N ALA A 378 2.31 25.65 -5.19
CA ALA A 378 2.54 24.21 -5.22
C ALA A 378 3.97 23.85 -5.70
N MET A 379 4.45 24.48 -6.78
CA MET A 379 5.82 24.30 -7.24
C MET A 379 6.86 24.83 -6.24
N GLY A 380 6.57 25.94 -5.56
CA GLY A 380 7.40 26.47 -4.48
C GLY A 380 7.59 25.47 -3.34
N TYR A 381 6.49 24.85 -2.88
CA TYR A 381 6.54 23.78 -1.88
C TYR A 381 7.30 22.55 -2.38
N LEU A 382 7.10 22.13 -3.63
CA LEU A 382 7.81 21.00 -4.22
C LEU A 382 9.32 21.26 -4.28
N ASN A 383 9.74 22.46 -4.70
CA ASN A 383 11.15 22.83 -4.72
C ASN A 383 11.75 22.85 -3.31
N LEU A 384 11.03 23.37 -2.32
CA LEU A 384 11.48 23.35 -0.93
C LEU A 384 11.64 21.92 -0.41
N LEU A 385 10.66 21.05 -0.64
CA LEU A 385 10.76 19.63 -0.29
C LEU A 385 11.94 18.97 -0.98
N ARG A 386 12.16 19.26 -2.27
CA ARG A 386 13.29 18.73 -3.03
C ARG A 386 14.62 19.11 -2.38
N THR A 387 14.82 20.36 -2.01
CA THR A 387 16.07 20.83 -1.37
C THR A 387 16.27 20.29 0.05
N VAL A 388 15.18 19.91 0.74
CA VAL A 388 15.27 19.38 2.11
C VAL A 388 15.47 17.87 2.12
N VAL A 389 14.95 17.16 1.12
CA VAL A 389 14.94 15.69 1.05
C VAL A 389 16.07 15.13 0.18
N LEU A 390 16.47 15.83 -0.89
CA LEU A 390 17.65 15.53 -1.71
C LEU A 390 18.77 16.50 -1.35
#